data_AF-A0A8C8VM51-F1
#
_entry.id   AF-A0A8C8VM51-F1
#
_cell.length_a   1.000
_cell.length_b   1.000
_cell.length_c   1.000
_cell.angle_alpha   90.00
_cell.angle_beta   90.00
_cell.angle_gamma   90.00
#
_symmetry.space_group_name_H-M   'P 1'
#
loop_
_entity.id
_entity.type
_entity.pdbx_description
1 polymer ?
#
loop_
_entity_poly.entity_id
_entity_poly.type
_entity_poly.pdbx_seq_one_letter_code
_entity_poly.pdbx_strand_id
1 'polypeptide(L)'
;MAVFADLNVPASPDRKSLQKLLEAAAHLGYSTVAINHVIDFKEKKQEIVKPVSPSELFPSLPIVQGKSKPIKIVTRLTLVVSDPSHCNVLRSTSTNIRLYDIIAVFPKTEKLFHAIDRGIYFEVLYTPAIRDSTMRRYTISNALSLMQICKGKNIILSSAAERPLELRGPYDVTNLGLLFGLSESDAKAAVSTNCRAVLLHGETRRTAFGVVYTKKPPRPDEEEGVLPVRKKAKTEA
;
A
#
# COMPACT_ATOMS: atom_id res chain seq x y z
N MET A 1 -15.35 -2.98 11.58
CA MET A 1 -14.14 -3.74 11.98
C MET A 1 -12.93 -3.06 11.35
N ALA A 2 -11.90 -2.69 12.13
CA ALA A 2 -10.71 -2.04 11.60
C ALA A 2 -10.01 -2.94 10.56
N VAL A 3 -9.57 -2.36 9.46
CA VAL A 3 -8.83 -3.07 8.41
C VAL A 3 -7.37 -2.72 8.62
N PHE A 4 -6.56 -3.69 9.00
CA PHE A 4 -5.12 -3.53 9.16
C PHE A 4 -4.41 -3.79 7.84
N ALA A 5 -3.39 -2.99 7.56
CA ALA A 5 -2.62 -3.10 6.32
C ALA A 5 -1.13 -2.90 6.59
N ASP A 6 -0.30 -3.66 5.89
CA ASP A 6 1.14 -3.43 5.80
C ASP A 6 1.46 -2.88 4.41
N LEU A 7 1.98 -1.65 4.34
CA LEU A 7 2.19 -0.95 3.08
C LEU A 7 3.61 -1.10 2.55
N ASN A 8 4.44 -1.98 3.11
CA ASN A 8 5.81 -2.19 2.64
C ASN A 8 6.28 -3.62 2.83
N VAL A 9 6.02 -4.49 1.86
CA VAL A 9 6.70 -5.79 1.74
C VAL A 9 7.61 -5.74 0.51
N PRO A 10 8.94 -5.91 0.64
CA PRO A 10 9.85 -5.82 -0.49
C PRO A 10 9.51 -6.85 -1.57
N ALA A 11 9.53 -6.43 -2.83
CA ALA A 11 9.43 -7.36 -3.95
C ALA A 11 10.66 -8.30 -3.97
N SER A 12 10.40 -9.61 -4.02
CA SER A 12 11.44 -10.64 -4.13
C SER A 12 11.34 -11.34 -5.49
N PRO A 13 12.47 -11.64 -6.16
CA PRO A 13 12.45 -12.47 -7.37
C PRO A 13 12.03 -13.92 -7.08
N ASP A 14 12.24 -14.40 -5.85
CA ASP A 14 11.78 -15.70 -5.42
C ASP A 14 10.30 -15.65 -5.00
N ARG A 15 9.44 -16.17 -5.87
CA ARG A 15 7.98 -16.23 -5.63
C ARG A 15 7.62 -17.05 -4.39
N LYS A 16 8.41 -18.08 -4.04
CA LYS A 16 8.10 -18.96 -2.89
C LYS A 16 8.30 -18.24 -1.56
N SER A 17 9.38 -17.49 -1.40
CA SER A 17 9.60 -16.66 -0.19
C SER A 17 8.54 -15.58 -0.06
N LEU A 18 8.18 -14.91 -1.16
CA LEU A 18 7.12 -13.91 -1.16
C LEU A 18 5.75 -14.52 -0.80
N GLN A 19 5.44 -15.71 -1.29
CA GLN A 19 4.21 -16.43 -0.92
C GLN A 19 4.16 -16.69 0.59
N LYS A 20 5.25 -17.22 1.17
CA LYS A 20 5.34 -17.48 2.63
C LYS A 20 5.17 -16.21 3.46
N LEU A 21 5.69 -15.07 2.98
CA LEU A 21 5.50 -13.77 3.62
C LEU A 21 4.02 -13.35 3.61
N LEU A 22 3.33 -13.52 2.48
CA LEU A 22 1.91 -13.18 2.34
C LEU A 22 1.01 -14.10 3.18
N GLU A 23 1.33 -15.40 3.25
CA GLU A 23 0.65 -16.36 4.12
C GLU A 23 0.81 -15.98 5.60
N ALA A 24 2.04 -15.64 6.01
CA ALA A 24 2.30 -15.18 7.37
C ALA A 24 1.56 -13.86 7.68
N ALA A 25 1.52 -12.91 6.75
CA ALA A 25 0.77 -11.67 6.92
C ALA A 25 -0.74 -11.92 7.04
N ALA A 26 -1.31 -12.80 6.21
CA ALA A 26 -2.71 -13.19 6.30
C ALA A 26 -3.04 -13.86 7.64
N HIS A 27 -2.15 -14.74 8.14
CA HIS A 27 -2.29 -15.39 9.44
C HIS A 27 -2.20 -14.37 10.59
N LEU A 28 -1.34 -13.36 10.50
CA LEU A 28 -1.26 -12.29 11.51
C LEU A 28 -2.47 -11.32 11.49
N GLY A 29 -3.37 -11.44 10.50
CA GLY A 29 -4.60 -10.64 10.40
C GLY A 29 -4.49 -9.42 9.49
N TYR A 30 -3.43 -9.28 8.69
CA TYR A 30 -3.33 -8.22 7.70
C TYR A 30 -4.31 -8.47 6.55
N SER A 31 -5.14 -7.47 6.29
CA SER A 31 -6.17 -7.54 5.24
C SER A 31 -5.69 -7.01 3.90
N THR A 32 -4.68 -6.15 3.92
CA THR A 32 -4.08 -5.57 2.72
C THR A 32 -2.57 -5.51 2.87
N VAL A 33 -1.85 -5.93 1.83
CA VAL A 33 -0.39 -5.88 1.79
C VAL A 33 0.06 -5.20 0.51
N ALA A 34 1.00 -4.28 0.61
CA ALA A 34 1.60 -3.64 -0.56
C ALA A 34 2.98 -4.23 -0.89
N ILE A 35 3.14 -4.71 -2.12
CA ILE A 35 4.44 -5.17 -2.63
C ILE A 35 5.21 -3.96 -3.15
N ASN A 36 6.34 -3.67 -2.52
CA ASN A 36 7.16 -2.50 -2.77
C ASN A 36 8.30 -2.79 -3.73
N HIS A 37 8.38 -2.00 -4.80
CA HIS A 37 9.49 -1.99 -5.74
C HIS A 37 10.32 -0.74 -5.49
N VAL A 38 11.59 -0.92 -5.13
CA VAL A 38 12.50 0.20 -4.84
C VAL A 38 13.35 0.49 -6.07
N ILE A 39 13.37 1.74 -6.51
CA ILE A 39 14.24 2.19 -7.61
C ILE A 39 15.19 3.26 -7.05
N ASP A 40 16.49 3.00 -7.19
CA ASP A 40 17.55 3.95 -6.86
C ASP A 40 18.24 4.42 -8.13
N PHE A 41 18.03 5.68 -8.50
CA PHE A 41 18.58 6.31 -9.71
C PHE A 41 20.08 6.61 -9.55
N LYS A 42 20.90 5.59 -9.27
CA LYS A 42 22.36 5.71 -9.28
C LYS A 42 22.91 5.97 -10.69
N GLU A 43 22.19 5.50 -11.71
CA GLU A 43 22.49 5.72 -13.13
C GLU A 43 21.34 6.46 -13.83
N LYS A 44 21.68 7.35 -14.77
CA LYS A 44 20.75 8.32 -15.38
C LYS A 44 19.63 7.72 -16.25
N LYS A 45 19.54 6.39 -16.39
CA LYS A 45 18.52 5.70 -17.21
C LYS A 45 18.13 4.35 -16.60
N GLN A 46 17.43 4.36 -15.48
CA GLN A 46 16.63 3.20 -15.07
C GLN A 46 15.17 3.43 -15.45
N GLU A 47 14.63 2.51 -16.24
CA GLU A 47 13.22 2.50 -16.59
C GLU A 47 12.38 1.88 -15.46
N ILE A 48 11.21 2.46 -15.26
CA ILE A 48 10.26 1.98 -14.26
C ILE A 48 9.56 0.76 -14.82
N VAL A 49 9.88 -0.41 -14.27
CA VAL A 49 9.29 -1.68 -14.69
C VAL A 49 7.79 -1.67 -14.39
N LYS A 50 7.00 -2.27 -15.29
CA LYS A 50 5.56 -2.47 -15.08
C LYS A 50 5.35 -3.39 -13.85
N PRO A 51 4.47 -3.03 -12.90
CA PRO A 51 4.19 -3.90 -11.77
C PRO A 51 3.58 -5.21 -12.25
N VAL A 52 4.02 -6.33 -11.67
CA VAL A 52 3.42 -7.63 -11.93
C VAL A 52 2.02 -7.65 -11.31
N SER A 53 1.03 -8.12 -12.08
CA SER A 53 -0.33 -8.22 -11.57
C SER A 53 -0.40 -9.24 -10.43
N PRO A 54 -1.11 -8.96 -9.32
CA PRO A 54 -1.30 -9.93 -8.24
C PRO A 54 -1.85 -11.29 -8.72
N SER A 55 -2.73 -11.28 -9.72
CA SER A 55 -3.32 -12.49 -10.31
C SER A 55 -2.31 -13.33 -11.11
N GLU A 56 -1.23 -12.72 -11.60
CA GLU A 56 -0.13 -13.43 -12.28
C GLU A 56 0.89 -13.98 -11.28
N LEU A 57 0.99 -13.38 -10.09
CA LEU A 57 1.94 -13.81 -9.06
C LEU A 57 1.47 -15.06 -8.34
N PHE A 58 0.18 -15.14 -8.01
CA PHE A 58 -0.38 -16.24 -7.21
C PHE A 58 -1.76 -16.67 -7.75
N PRO A 59 -1.96 -17.97 -8.06
CA PRO A 59 -3.23 -18.47 -8.58
C PRO A 59 -4.35 -18.45 -7.52
N SER A 60 -4.00 -18.50 -6.24
CA SER A 60 -4.92 -18.32 -5.12
C SER A 60 -4.26 -17.51 -4.02
N LEU A 61 -5.04 -16.68 -3.34
CA LEU A 61 -4.57 -15.81 -2.26
C LEU A 61 -5.03 -16.37 -0.90
N PRO A 62 -4.18 -16.29 0.14
CA PRO A 62 -4.53 -16.81 1.46
C PRO A 62 -5.69 -16.03 2.09
N ILE A 63 -6.54 -16.75 2.81
CA ILE A 63 -7.65 -16.19 3.59
C ILE A 63 -7.09 -15.57 4.87
N VAL A 64 -7.53 -14.35 5.17
CA VAL A 64 -7.05 -13.61 6.34
C VAL A 64 -7.64 -14.21 7.61
N GLN A 65 -6.81 -14.44 8.63
CA GLN A 65 -7.27 -14.97 9.91
C GLN A 65 -8.36 -14.06 10.52
N GLY A 66 -9.47 -14.66 10.94
CA GLY A 66 -10.62 -13.95 11.50
C GLY A 66 -11.51 -13.26 10.45
N LYS A 67 -11.28 -13.47 9.15
CA LYS A 67 -12.13 -12.98 8.05
C LYS A 67 -12.37 -14.06 7.01
N SER A 68 -13.49 -13.98 6.30
CA SER A 68 -13.83 -14.91 5.20
C SER A 68 -13.36 -14.40 3.83
N LYS A 69 -12.43 -13.41 3.80
CA LYS A 69 -11.97 -12.78 2.56
C LYS A 69 -10.47 -13.02 2.36
N PRO A 70 -10.02 -13.21 1.11
CA PRO A 70 -8.60 -13.30 0.79
C PRO A 70 -7.90 -11.96 1.06
N ILE A 71 -6.59 -12.02 1.28
CA ILE A 71 -5.75 -10.83 1.43
C ILE A 71 -5.75 -10.00 0.14
N LYS A 72 -5.90 -8.67 0.26
CA LYS A 72 -5.79 -7.75 -0.89
C LYS A 72 -4.32 -7.39 -1.11
N ILE A 73 -3.78 -7.70 -2.28
CA ILE A 73 -2.44 -7.28 -2.67
C ILE A 73 -2.54 -6.00 -3.50
N VAL A 74 -1.73 -5.01 -3.15
CA VAL A 74 -1.57 -3.77 -3.92
C VAL A 74 -0.10 -3.56 -4.28
N THR A 75 0.16 -2.71 -5.26
CA THR A 75 1.51 -2.46 -5.76
C THR A 75 2.01 -1.10 -5.32
N ARG A 76 3.25 -1.05 -4.86
CA ARG A 76 3.91 0.17 -4.40
C ARG A 76 5.23 0.38 -5.13
N LEU A 77 5.50 1.62 -5.49
CA LEU A 77 6.78 2.09 -6.00
C LEU A 77 7.42 3.03 -4.99
N THR A 78 8.66 2.77 -4.59
CA THR A 78 9.46 3.68 -3.76
C THR A 78 10.64 4.20 -4.57
N LEU A 79 10.73 5.52 -4.73
CA LEU A 79 11.84 6.16 -5.43
C LEU A 79 12.83 6.76 -4.44
N VAL A 80 14.10 6.38 -4.56
CA VAL A 80 15.18 6.97 -3.78
C VAL A 80 15.64 8.26 -4.47
N VAL A 81 15.38 9.39 -3.82
CA VAL A 81 15.64 10.72 -4.36
C VAL A 81 16.81 11.35 -3.62
N SER A 82 17.94 11.44 -4.31
CA SER A 82 19.14 12.15 -3.83
C SER A 82 19.20 13.56 -4.41
N ASP A 83 18.80 13.73 -5.68
CA ASP A 83 18.80 15.00 -6.39
C ASP A 83 17.37 15.38 -6.84
N PRO A 84 16.96 16.66 -6.76
CA PRO A 84 15.64 17.11 -7.21
C PRO A 84 15.30 16.79 -8.67
N SER A 85 16.30 16.61 -9.53
CA SER A 85 16.11 16.19 -10.93
C SER A 85 15.52 14.78 -11.06
N HIS A 86 15.70 13.89 -10.09
CA HIS A 86 15.07 12.57 -10.09
C HIS A 86 13.54 12.68 -9.95
N CYS A 87 13.04 13.73 -9.29
CA CYS A 87 11.60 14.02 -9.24
C CYS A 87 11.04 14.48 -10.60
N ASN A 88 11.88 14.83 -11.59
CA ASN A 88 11.38 15.01 -12.96
C ASN A 88 10.78 13.73 -13.51
N VAL A 89 11.26 12.54 -13.08
CA VAL A 89 10.69 11.25 -13.51
C VAL A 89 9.30 11.02 -12.89
N LEU A 90 9.04 11.57 -11.70
CA LEU A 90 7.69 11.59 -11.11
C LEU A 90 6.74 12.54 -11.84
N ARG A 91 7.28 13.66 -12.37
CA ARG A 91 6.51 14.68 -13.11
C ARG A 91 6.32 14.32 -14.58
N SER A 92 7.31 13.67 -15.18
CA SER A 92 7.25 13.11 -16.53
C SER A 92 6.36 11.88 -16.44
N THR A 93 5.20 11.95 -17.07
CA THR A 93 4.11 10.98 -17.04
C THR A 93 4.52 9.63 -17.66
N SER A 94 5.53 8.96 -17.13
CA SER A 94 5.85 7.60 -17.54
C SER A 94 4.63 6.73 -17.27
N THR A 95 4.14 6.06 -18.31
CA THR A 95 2.91 5.27 -18.28
C THR A 95 2.92 4.24 -17.15
N ASN A 96 4.10 3.71 -16.83
CA ASN A 96 4.28 2.67 -15.82
C ASN A 96 4.07 3.18 -14.38
N ILE A 97 4.39 4.45 -14.06
CA ILE A 97 4.15 5.01 -12.71
C ILE A 97 2.67 4.99 -12.37
N ARG A 98 1.79 5.28 -13.35
CA ARG A 98 0.33 5.29 -13.14
C ARG A 98 -0.25 3.91 -12.88
N LEU A 99 0.52 2.84 -13.14
CA LEU A 99 0.10 1.46 -12.91
C LEU A 99 0.26 1.03 -11.44
N TYR A 100 1.17 1.67 -10.70
CA TYR A 100 1.32 1.42 -9.27
C TYR A 100 0.17 2.05 -8.49
N ASP A 101 -0.29 1.38 -7.43
CA ASP A 101 -1.34 1.89 -6.55
C ASP A 101 -0.79 2.99 -5.63
N ILE A 102 0.39 2.75 -5.05
CA ILE A 102 1.04 3.66 -4.11
C ILE A 102 2.37 4.15 -4.70
N ILE A 103 2.66 5.44 -4.57
CA ILE A 103 4.01 5.98 -4.82
C ILE A 103 4.53 6.52 -3.49
N ALA A 104 5.75 6.14 -3.15
CA ALA A 104 6.50 6.66 -2.03
C ALA A 104 7.83 7.25 -2.52
N VAL A 105 8.36 8.18 -1.74
CA VAL A 105 9.66 8.81 -2.01
C VAL A 105 10.52 8.65 -0.76
N PHE A 106 11.75 8.20 -0.95
CA PHE A 106 12.77 8.15 0.08
C PHE A 106 13.78 9.30 -0.16
N PRO A 107 13.63 10.45 0.53
CA PRO A 107 14.53 11.57 0.37
C PRO A 107 15.87 11.29 1.06
N LYS A 108 16.99 11.65 0.44
CA LYS A 108 18.31 11.72 1.12
C LYS A 108 18.69 13.15 1.54
N THR A 109 17.85 14.13 1.25
CA THR A 109 18.08 15.55 1.56
C THR A 109 16.99 16.12 2.46
N GLU A 110 17.32 17.14 3.24
CA GLU A 110 16.49 17.68 4.32
C GLU A 110 15.22 18.43 3.85
N LYS A 111 15.01 18.63 2.55
CA LYS A 111 13.98 19.55 2.02
C LYS A 111 12.53 19.01 2.00
N LEU A 112 12.11 18.15 2.93
CA LEU A 112 10.81 17.45 2.84
C LEU A 112 9.76 17.81 3.92
N PHE A 113 9.88 18.94 4.62
CA PHE A 113 9.05 19.23 5.80
C PHE A 113 7.71 19.96 5.57
N HIS A 114 7.42 20.48 4.36
CA HIS A 114 6.12 21.12 4.04
C HIS A 114 5.03 20.14 3.53
N ALA A 115 5.18 18.84 3.82
CA ALA A 115 4.40 17.78 3.19
C ALA A 115 3.09 17.43 3.95
N ILE A 116 3.03 17.66 5.27
CA ILE A 116 1.91 17.25 6.13
C ILE A 116 0.58 17.85 5.65
N ASP A 117 0.56 19.16 5.37
CA ASP A 117 -0.66 19.88 4.95
C ASP A 117 -1.16 19.47 3.56
N ARG A 118 -0.32 18.76 2.78
CA ARG A 118 -0.66 18.25 1.43
C ARG A 118 -1.24 16.84 1.46
N GLY A 119 -1.55 16.31 2.65
CA GLY A 119 -2.06 14.94 2.81
C GLY A 119 -1.00 13.87 2.54
N ILE A 120 0.28 14.23 2.65
CA ILE A 120 1.39 13.27 2.53
C ILE A 120 1.59 12.60 3.89
N TYR A 121 1.86 11.31 3.84
CA TYR A 121 2.12 10.48 5.01
C TYR A 121 3.60 10.11 5.09
N PHE A 122 4.10 10.01 6.33
CA PHE A 122 5.46 9.59 6.63
C PHE A 122 5.44 8.15 7.10
N GLU A 123 6.35 7.34 6.56
CA GLU A 123 6.47 5.94 6.91
C GLU A 123 7.63 5.72 7.86
N VAL A 124 7.39 4.95 8.93
CA VAL A 124 8.42 4.44 9.84
C VAL A 124 8.47 2.93 9.70
N LEU A 125 9.66 2.42 9.36
CA LEU A 125 9.90 0.98 9.24
C LEU A 125 10.32 0.40 10.59
N TYR A 126 9.60 -0.62 11.08
CA TYR A 126 9.91 -1.23 12.37
C TYR A 126 10.91 -2.39 12.29
N THR A 127 11.07 -3.05 11.14
CA THR A 127 11.99 -4.21 11.00
C THR A 127 13.44 -3.91 11.43
N PRO A 128 14.03 -2.75 11.12
CA PRO A 128 15.38 -2.43 11.60
C PRO A 128 15.47 -2.36 13.14
N ALA A 129 14.37 -2.07 13.84
CA ALA A 129 14.35 -2.05 15.30
C ALA A 129 14.38 -3.44 15.94
N ILE A 130 13.91 -4.46 15.23
CA ILE A 130 13.92 -5.85 15.71
C ILE A 130 15.13 -6.65 15.23
N ARG A 131 15.71 -6.31 14.07
CA ARG A 131 16.85 -7.05 13.47
C ARG A 131 18.15 -6.85 14.25
N ASP A 132 18.53 -5.61 14.51
CA ASP A 132 19.85 -5.29 15.02
C ASP A 132 19.82 -4.23 16.13
N SER A 133 20.67 -4.41 17.14
CA SER A 133 20.72 -3.52 18.31
C SER A 133 21.25 -2.12 18.00
N THR A 134 22.13 -1.98 17.02
CA THR A 134 22.65 -0.68 16.59
C THR A 134 21.59 0.06 15.78
N MET A 135 20.98 -0.62 14.80
CA MET A 135 19.89 -0.05 14.00
C MET A 135 18.68 0.32 14.85
N ARG A 136 18.37 -0.45 15.90
CA ARG A 136 17.32 -0.13 16.86
C ARG A 136 17.46 1.26 17.47
N ARG A 137 18.66 1.63 17.90
CA ARG A 137 18.91 2.96 18.48
C ARG A 137 18.64 4.07 17.47
N TYR A 138 19.11 3.90 16.24
CA TYR A 138 18.86 4.86 15.16
C TYR A 138 17.38 4.96 14.79
N THR A 139 16.68 3.84 14.66
CA THR A 139 15.24 3.84 14.32
C THR A 139 14.42 4.54 15.38
N ILE A 140 14.66 4.26 16.67
CA ILE A 140 13.94 4.92 17.77
C ILE A 140 14.27 6.41 17.79
N SER A 141 15.55 6.79 17.68
CA SER A 141 15.97 8.20 17.68
C SER A 141 15.36 9.00 16.53
N ASN A 142 15.34 8.41 15.32
CA ASN A 142 14.78 9.06 14.13
C ASN A 142 13.25 9.16 14.22
N ALA A 143 12.59 8.11 14.72
CA ALA A 143 11.15 8.12 14.89
C ALA A 143 10.71 9.19 15.92
N LEU A 144 11.41 9.30 17.05
CA LEU A 144 11.13 10.33 18.04
C LEU A 144 11.33 11.75 17.47
N SER A 145 12.40 11.97 16.71
CA SER A 145 12.63 13.23 16.00
C SER A 145 11.48 13.54 15.02
N LEU A 146 10.99 12.54 14.29
CA LEU A 146 9.85 12.69 13.39
C LEU A 146 8.55 13.02 14.15
N MET A 147 8.32 12.40 15.31
CA MET A 147 7.12 12.67 16.13
C MET A 147 7.12 14.07 16.71
N GLN A 148 8.29 14.62 17.08
CA GLN A 148 8.39 16.02 17.52
C GLN A 148 7.95 17.00 16.43
N ILE A 149 8.23 16.69 15.17
CA ILE A 149 7.87 17.53 14.01
C ILE A 149 6.40 17.32 13.62
N CYS A 150 5.97 16.07 13.45
CA CYS A 150 4.65 15.72 12.92
C CYS A 150 3.55 15.69 13.99
N LYS A 151 3.91 15.73 15.28
CA LYS A 151 3.00 15.58 16.42
C LYS A 151 2.13 14.31 16.32
N GLY A 152 2.70 13.22 15.82
CA GLY A 152 2.02 11.93 15.63
C GLY A 152 1.03 11.86 14.46
N LYS A 153 0.84 12.94 13.69
CA LYS A 153 -0.10 12.97 12.56
C LYS A 153 0.53 12.42 11.28
N ASN A 154 -0.30 11.83 10.43
CA ASN A 154 0.06 11.30 9.12
C ASN A 154 1.23 10.29 9.15
N ILE A 155 1.34 9.49 10.21
CA ILE A 155 2.35 8.45 10.34
C ILE A 155 1.80 7.09 9.90
N ILE A 156 2.62 6.28 9.24
CA ILE A 156 2.37 4.89 8.91
C ILE A 156 3.48 4.02 9.49
N LEU A 157 3.10 2.87 10.03
CA LEU A 157 4.04 1.83 10.45
C LEU A 157 3.98 0.68 9.44
N SER A 158 5.12 0.33 8.87
CA SER A 158 5.24 -0.79 7.92
C SER A 158 6.43 -1.68 8.26
N SER A 159 6.42 -2.91 7.76
CA SER A 159 7.46 -3.87 8.10
C SER A 159 8.74 -3.68 7.27
N ALA A 160 8.66 -3.63 5.95
CA ALA A 160 9.78 -3.94 5.05
C ALA A 160 10.44 -5.30 5.35
N ALA A 161 9.64 -6.28 5.80
CA ALA A 161 10.13 -7.61 6.17
C ALA A 161 10.52 -8.44 4.94
N GLU A 162 11.74 -8.97 4.94
CA GLU A 162 12.22 -9.91 3.89
C GLU A 162 11.97 -11.36 4.31
N ARG A 163 11.76 -11.61 5.61
CA ARG A 163 11.54 -12.94 6.16
C ARG A 163 10.24 -12.98 6.96
N PRO A 164 9.45 -14.08 6.90
CA PRO A 164 8.20 -14.20 7.66
C PRO A 164 8.33 -13.94 9.16
N LEU A 165 9.46 -14.32 9.77
CA LEU A 165 9.73 -14.14 11.20
C LEU A 165 9.95 -12.68 11.63
N GLU A 166 10.06 -11.76 10.68
CA GLU A 166 10.21 -10.33 10.96
C GLU A 166 8.87 -9.62 11.01
N LEU A 167 7.80 -10.24 10.49
CA LEU A 167 6.45 -9.70 10.60
C LEU A 167 5.98 -9.79 12.06
N ARG A 168 5.19 -8.80 12.46
CA ARG A 168 4.51 -8.75 13.77
C ARG A 168 3.02 -8.55 13.57
N GLY A 169 2.20 -9.02 14.51
CA GLY A 169 0.77 -8.79 14.47
C GLY A 169 0.44 -7.29 14.54
N PRO A 170 -0.69 -6.83 13.99
CA PRO A 170 -1.01 -5.40 13.94
C PRO A 170 -1.12 -4.76 15.34
N TYR A 171 -1.55 -5.51 16.35
CA TYR A 171 -1.59 -5.05 17.73
C TYR A 171 -0.18 -4.95 18.35
N ASP A 172 0.74 -5.87 18.02
CA ASP A 172 2.13 -5.77 18.45
C ASP A 172 2.83 -4.58 17.79
N VAL A 173 2.55 -4.32 16.51
CA VAL A 173 3.05 -3.13 15.81
C VAL A 173 2.48 -1.85 16.42
N THR A 174 1.21 -1.86 16.87
CA THR A 174 0.62 -0.74 17.62
C THR A 174 1.39 -0.48 18.91
N ASN A 175 1.74 -1.53 19.66
CA ASN A 175 2.55 -1.41 20.87
C ASN A 175 3.98 -0.90 20.57
N LEU A 176 4.59 -1.32 19.47
CA LEU A 176 5.86 -0.74 19.00
C LEU A 176 5.73 0.74 18.65
N GLY A 177 4.58 1.17 18.14
CA GLY A 177 4.28 2.58 17.88
C GLY A 177 4.42 3.47 19.12
N LEU A 178 4.07 2.95 20.31
CA LEU A 178 4.24 3.67 21.57
C LEU A 178 5.72 3.95 21.88
N LEU A 179 6.61 2.99 21.58
CA LEU A 179 8.06 3.17 21.74
C LEU A 179 8.62 4.24 20.78
N PHE A 180 7.96 4.44 19.64
CA PHE A 180 8.30 5.48 18.69
C PHE A 180 7.71 6.86 19.05
N GLY A 181 7.01 6.98 20.18
CA GLY A 181 6.46 8.24 20.69
C GLY A 181 5.05 8.56 20.16
N LEU A 182 4.35 7.59 19.58
CA LEU A 182 2.94 7.75 19.21
C LEU A 182 2.03 7.55 20.42
N SER A 183 0.87 8.20 20.41
CA SER A 183 -0.23 7.84 21.33
C SER A 183 -0.84 6.49 20.92
N GLU A 184 -1.55 5.82 21.83
CA GLU A 184 -2.21 4.55 21.52
C GLU A 184 -3.20 4.68 20.35
N SER A 185 -3.96 5.78 20.31
CA SER A 185 -4.88 6.07 19.22
C SER A 185 -4.16 6.30 17.89
N ASP A 186 -3.05 7.05 17.89
CA ASP A 186 -2.31 7.35 16.67
C ASP A 186 -1.53 6.13 16.17
N ALA A 187 -0.96 5.33 17.07
CA ALA A 187 -0.30 4.08 16.73
C ALA A 187 -1.27 3.10 16.06
N LYS A 188 -2.50 2.98 16.58
CA LYS A 188 -3.54 2.16 15.97
C LYS A 188 -4.00 2.73 14.62
N ALA A 189 -4.09 4.05 14.51
CA ALA A 189 -4.42 4.72 13.25
C ALA A 189 -3.31 4.50 12.20
N ALA A 190 -2.04 4.46 12.61
CA ALA A 190 -0.88 4.30 11.74
C ALA A 190 -0.84 2.95 10.99
N VAL A 191 -1.44 1.89 11.56
CA VAL A 191 -1.56 0.57 10.92
C VAL A 191 -2.94 0.32 10.26
N SER A 192 -3.89 1.24 10.43
CA SER A 192 -5.27 1.07 9.95
C SER A 192 -5.78 2.28 9.17
N THR A 193 -6.29 3.30 9.86
CA THR A 193 -6.96 4.45 9.23
C THR A 193 -6.04 5.21 8.27
N ASN A 194 -4.80 5.45 8.67
CA ASN A 194 -3.80 6.17 7.86
C ASN A 194 -3.42 5.35 6.62
N CYS A 195 -3.25 4.03 6.77
CA CYS A 195 -3.01 3.14 5.64
C CYS A 195 -4.17 3.19 4.63
N ARG A 196 -5.41 3.21 5.11
CA ARG A 196 -6.60 3.34 4.24
C ARG A 196 -6.60 4.67 3.50
N ALA A 197 -6.25 5.77 4.18
CA ALA A 197 -6.17 7.08 3.56
C ALA A 197 -5.11 7.14 2.44
N VAL A 198 -3.95 6.49 2.63
CA VAL A 198 -2.92 6.39 1.57
C VAL A 198 -3.38 5.54 0.39
N LEU A 199 -4.08 4.44 0.63
CA LEU A 199 -4.67 3.64 -0.44
C LEU A 199 -5.67 4.47 -1.27
N LEU A 200 -6.55 5.20 -0.59
CA LEU A 200 -7.52 6.08 -1.26
C LEU A 200 -6.82 7.22 -2.02
N HIS A 201 -5.77 7.81 -1.45
CA HIS A 201 -4.97 8.83 -2.13
C HIS A 201 -4.36 8.27 -3.43
N GLY A 202 -3.83 7.05 -3.39
CA GLY A 202 -3.36 6.32 -4.57
C GLY A 202 -4.43 6.11 -5.64
N GLU A 203 -5.64 5.70 -5.24
CA GLU A 203 -6.79 5.54 -6.14
C GLU A 203 -7.18 6.88 -6.80
N THR A 204 -7.26 7.97 -6.04
CA THR A 204 -7.60 9.31 -6.57
C THR A 204 -6.58 9.86 -7.56
N ARG A 205 -5.31 9.44 -7.47
CA ARG A 205 -4.25 9.78 -8.44
C ARG A 205 -4.41 9.01 -9.74
N ARG A 206 -4.87 7.75 -9.68
CA ARG A 206 -5.08 6.93 -10.87
C ARG A 206 -6.26 7.46 -11.68
N THR A 207 -7.27 7.98 -11.01
CA THR A 207 -8.44 8.62 -11.62
C THR A 207 -8.27 10.14 -11.72
N ALA A 208 -9.29 10.85 -12.22
CA ALA A 208 -9.27 12.31 -12.28
C ALA A 208 -9.71 12.87 -10.91
N PHE A 209 -8.75 13.04 -9.98
CA PHE A 209 -8.88 13.71 -8.67
C PHE A 209 -10.32 13.96 -8.20
N GLY A 210 -10.95 12.94 -7.60
CA GLY A 210 -12.32 13.02 -7.07
C GLY A 210 -13.40 12.34 -7.92
N VAL A 211 -13.10 11.95 -9.17
CA VAL A 211 -14.02 11.16 -10.01
C VAL A 211 -13.48 9.75 -10.15
N VAL A 212 -14.27 8.73 -9.78
CA VAL A 212 -13.93 7.31 -9.98
C VAL A 212 -14.74 6.75 -11.14
N TYR A 213 -14.08 6.46 -12.26
CA TYR A 213 -14.71 5.80 -13.40
C TYR A 213 -14.57 4.28 -13.25
N THR A 214 -15.68 3.58 -12.99
CA THR A 214 -15.72 2.12 -12.97
C THR A 214 -16.54 1.59 -14.15
N LYS A 215 -15.95 0.78 -15.02
CA LYS A 215 -16.70 -0.01 -15.99
C LYS A 215 -17.22 -1.25 -15.26
N LYS A 216 -18.52 -1.29 -14.96
CA LYS A 216 -19.14 -2.51 -14.44
C LYS A 216 -19.06 -3.57 -15.55
N PRO A 217 -18.46 -4.74 -15.32
CA PRO A 217 -18.50 -5.80 -16.31
C PRO A 217 -19.97 -6.19 -16.54
N PRO A 218 -20.36 -6.54 -17.78
CA PRO A 218 -21.68 -7.09 -18.02
C PRO A 218 -21.88 -8.31 -17.11
N ARG A 219 -23.05 -8.41 -16.49
CA ARG A 219 -23.41 -9.62 -15.74
C ARG A 219 -23.44 -10.77 -16.75
N PRO A 220 -22.91 -11.97 -16.43
CA PRO A 220 -23.22 -13.14 -17.22
C PRO A 220 -24.74 -13.26 -17.28
N ASP A 221 -25.27 -13.35 -18.50
CA ASP A 221 -26.66 -13.14 -18.83
C ASP A 221 -27.60 -13.97 -17.94
N GLU A 222 -28.63 -13.32 -17.40
CA GLU A 222 -29.87 -14.02 -17.10
C GLU A 222 -30.31 -14.62 -18.42
N GLU A 223 -30.37 -15.96 -18.50
CA GLU A 223 -30.96 -16.67 -19.63
C GLU A 223 -32.23 -15.91 -20.06
N GLU A 224 -32.28 -15.49 -21.32
CA GLU A 224 -33.46 -14.87 -21.92
C GLU A 224 -34.65 -15.84 -21.80
N GLY A 225 -35.35 -15.74 -20.66
CA GLY A 225 -36.64 -16.35 -20.46
C GLY A 225 -37.60 -15.72 -21.45
N VAL A 226 -37.93 -16.48 -22.49
CA VAL A 226 -39.15 -16.43 -23.31
C VAL A 226 -39.99 -15.17 -23.08
N LEU A 227 -39.80 -14.16 -23.91
CA LEU A 227 -40.71 -13.02 -23.97
C LEU A 227 -42.15 -13.52 -24.22
N PRO A 228 -43.14 -13.17 -23.39
CA PRO A 228 -44.51 -13.55 -23.67
C PRO A 228 -45.01 -12.77 -24.89
N VAL A 229 -45.60 -13.49 -25.84
CA VAL A 229 -46.16 -12.97 -27.09
C VAL A 229 -47.10 -11.79 -26.80
N ARG A 230 -46.71 -10.58 -27.22
CA ARG A 230 -47.61 -9.42 -27.24
C ARG A 230 -48.69 -9.67 -28.28
N LYS A 231 -49.93 -9.89 -27.83
CA LYS A 231 -51.12 -9.84 -28.69
C LYS A 231 -51.22 -8.44 -29.31
N LYS A 232 -51.05 -8.33 -30.63
CA LYS A 232 -51.39 -7.12 -31.38
C LYS A 232 -52.90 -6.94 -31.33
N ALA A 233 -53.37 -5.86 -30.70
CA ALA A 233 -54.74 -5.39 -30.89
C ALA A 233 -54.85 -4.84 -32.33
N LYS A 234 -55.78 -5.38 -33.12
CA LYS A 234 -56.22 -4.76 -34.36
C LYS A 234 -57.04 -3.51 -33.98
N THR A 235 -56.62 -2.35 -34.45
CA THR A 235 -57.51 -1.20 -34.60
C THR A 235 -58.05 -1.24 -36.02
N GLU A 236 -59.34 -1.53 -36.17
CA GLU A 236 -60.12 -1.26 -37.39
C GLU A 236 -60.97 -0.02 -37.15
N ALA A 237 -61.17 0.72 -38.26
CA ALA A 237 -61.92 1.96 -38.48
C ALA A 237 -61.26 3.27 -38.03
#